data_AF-A0A2G9TPT4-F1
#
_entry.id   AF-A0A2G9TPT4-F1
#
_cell.length_a   1.000
_cell.length_b   1.000
_cell.length_c   1.000
_cell.angle_alpha   90.00
_cell.angle_beta   90.00
_cell.angle_gamma   90.00
#
_symmetry.space_group_name_H-M   'P 1'
#
loop_
_entity.id
_entity.type
_entity.pdbx_description
1 polymer ?
#
loop_
_entity_poly.entity_id
_entity_poly.type
_entity_poly.pdbx_seq_one_letter_code
_entity_poly.pdbx_strand_id
1 'polypeptide(L)'
;MEQRGVSEERVLMWGVFPKSSCITLDLSGERGVKLYTAFASFIDSHTIKAVSADKRKTEHILQAKNVVVATGLRPRYPNIPGSKYGITSDDLFSLSKPPGKTLVVGASYVALECAGLLAGVGFLVDLLIRSKPLKSFDQDCVRLVMKNLQEQGINVIYATEVESVQMDGEKEK
;
A
#
# COMPACT_ATOMS: atom_id res chain seq x y z
N MET A 1 19.69 27.36 3.43
CA MET A 1 19.28 25.97 3.13
C MET A 1 18.07 26.08 2.22
N GLU A 2 18.29 25.81 0.94
CA GLU A 2 17.33 25.99 -0.16
C GLU A 2 16.16 25.01 0.03
N GLN A 3 14.96 25.51 0.34
CA GLN A 3 13.74 24.68 0.29
C GLN A 3 13.36 24.53 -1.18
N ARG A 4 13.58 23.34 -1.75
CA ARG A 4 13.08 23.01 -3.09
C ARG A 4 11.59 22.69 -2.99
N GLY A 5 10.76 23.59 -3.52
CA GLY A 5 9.34 23.35 -3.73
C GLY A 5 9.15 22.18 -4.68
N VAL A 6 8.39 21.19 -4.24
CA VAL A 6 8.01 20.01 -5.01
C VAL A 6 6.70 20.33 -5.72
N SER A 7 6.77 20.60 -7.02
CA SER A 7 5.59 20.86 -7.86
C SER A 7 5.05 19.56 -8.47
N GLU A 8 3.75 19.29 -8.33
CA GLU A 8 3.02 18.16 -8.94
C GLU A 8 3.63 16.74 -8.78
N GLU A 9 4.08 16.38 -7.57
CA GLU A 9 4.54 15.00 -7.29
C GLU A 9 3.48 14.21 -6.52
N ARG A 10 3.12 13.02 -7.03
CA ARG A 10 2.26 12.08 -6.30
C ARG A 10 3.12 11.22 -5.39
N VAL A 11 2.78 11.20 -4.10
CA VAL A 11 3.53 10.47 -3.07
C VAL A 11 2.93 9.08 -2.87
N LEU A 12 3.70 8.02 -3.12
CA LEU A 12 3.34 6.64 -2.81
C LEU A 12 3.82 6.28 -1.40
N MET A 13 2.92 5.87 -0.50
CA MET A 13 3.23 5.68 0.94
C MET A 13 2.98 4.24 1.43
N TRP A 14 3.83 3.74 2.33
CA TRP A 14 3.79 2.36 2.85
C TRP A 14 3.92 2.24 4.38
N GLY A 15 3.27 1.21 4.95
CA GLY A 15 3.45 0.72 6.32
C GLY A 15 2.39 -0.33 6.71
N VAL A 16 2.30 -0.73 7.99
CA VAL A 16 1.42 -1.82 8.48
C VAL A 16 0.46 -1.40 9.63
N PHE A 17 -0.86 -1.63 9.46
CA PHE A 17 -2.03 -1.58 10.41
C PHE A 17 -2.33 -0.27 11.21
N PRO A 18 -3.58 0.00 11.71
CA PRO A 18 -4.81 -0.84 11.78
C PRO A 18 -6.15 -0.21 11.31
N LYS A 19 -7.07 -1.01 10.74
CA LYS A 19 -8.53 -1.17 11.07
C LYS A 19 -9.37 -1.78 9.92
N SER A 20 -10.30 -2.64 10.32
CA SER A 20 -11.46 -3.24 9.61
C SER A 20 -11.19 -4.33 8.57
N SER A 21 -11.58 -5.54 8.96
CA SER A 21 -11.45 -6.84 8.30
C SER A 21 -12.32 -6.97 7.05
N CYS A 22 -11.68 -7.14 5.89
CA CYS A 22 -12.31 -7.73 4.71
C CYS A 22 -11.95 -9.22 4.70
N ILE A 23 -12.94 -10.09 4.89
CA ILE A 23 -12.78 -11.54 4.76
C ILE A 23 -13.47 -11.91 3.45
N THR A 24 -12.69 -12.32 2.45
CA THR A 24 -13.24 -12.96 1.25
C THR A 24 -13.06 -14.46 1.42
N LEU A 25 -14.14 -15.18 1.70
CA LEU A 25 -14.15 -16.64 1.80
C LEU A 25 -14.31 -17.26 0.41
N ASP A 26 -13.31 -17.11 -0.45
CA ASP A 26 -13.34 -17.66 -1.82
C ASP A 26 -12.91 -19.13 -1.85
N LEU A 27 -13.82 -20.02 -2.27
CA LEU A 27 -13.53 -21.25 -3.00
C LEU A 27 -14.76 -21.63 -3.84
N SER A 28 -14.60 -21.71 -5.17
CA SER A 28 -15.56 -22.38 -6.06
C SER A 28 -15.02 -23.75 -6.51
N GLY A 29 -15.91 -24.75 -6.53
CA GLY A 29 -15.75 -26.03 -7.25
C GLY A 29 -15.27 -27.24 -6.42
N GLU A 30 -16.15 -28.25 -6.32
CA GLU A 30 -15.91 -29.68 -5.99
C GLU A 30 -15.83 -30.18 -4.53
N ARG A 31 -15.60 -29.35 -3.50
CA ARG A 31 -15.31 -29.86 -2.12
C ARG A 31 -16.28 -29.51 -0.99
N GLY A 32 -17.52 -29.11 -1.29
CA GLY A 32 -18.54 -28.85 -0.24
C GLY A 32 -18.30 -27.56 0.58
N VAL A 33 -17.62 -26.57 0.01
CA VAL A 33 -17.36 -25.26 0.63
C VAL A 33 -18.42 -24.25 0.19
N LYS A 34 -18.89 -23.41 1.11
CA LYS A 34 -19.87 -22.35 0.86
C LYS A 34 -19.22 -20.96 0.92
N LEU A 35 -19.28 -20.22 -0.19
CA LEU A 35 -18.76 -18.85 -0.32
C LEU A 35 -19.78 -17.84 0.25
N TYR A 36 -19.26 -16.92 1.06
CA TYR A 36 -19.97 -15.73 1.51
C TYR A 36 -19.19 -14.48 1.11
N THR A 37 -19.76 -13.66 0.23
CA THR A 37 -19.19 -12.35 -0.17
C THR A 37 -19.62 -11.29 0.83
N ALA A 38 -18.97 -11.25 1.99
CA ALA A 38 -19.40 -10.44 3.12
C ALA A 38 -18.22 -10.01 4.01
N PHE A 39 -18.36 -8.86 4.66
CA PHE A 39 -17.44 -8.45 5.72
C PHE A 39 -17.77 -9.23 6.99
N ALA A 40 -16.81 -10.01 7.49
CA ALA A 40 -16.99 -10.81 8.69
C ALA A 40 -16.28 -10.23 9.91
N SER A 41 -16.94 -10.37 11.06
CA SER A 41 -16.41 -10.03 12.39
C SER A 41 -16.82 -11.10 13.41
N PHE A 42 -15.97 -11.30 14.42
CA PHE A 42 -16.29 -12.21 15.52
C PHE A 42 -17.28 -11.54 16.47
N ILE A 43 -18.37 -12.25 16.79
CA ILE A 43 -19.23 -11.93 17.94
C ILE A 43 -18.67 -12.60 19.19
N ASP A 44 -18.27 -13.87 19.04
CA ASP A 44 -17.62 -14.69 20.07
C ASP A 44 -16.61 -15.65 19.40
N SER A 45 -16.01 -16.56 20.18
CA SER A 45 -14.98 -17.50 19.70
C SER A 45 -15.42 -18.43 18.57
N HIS A 46 -16.72 -18.72 18.43
CA HIS A 46 -17.28 -19.66 17.47
C HIS A 46 -18.38 -19.08 16.59
N THR A 47 -18.79 -17.84 16.84
CA THR A 47 -19.85 -17.14 16.11
C THR A 47 -19.29 -15.95 15.34
N ILE A 48 -19.52 -15.96 14.04
CA ILE A 48 -19.09 -14.92 13.10
C ILE A 48 -20.33 -14.22 12.54
N LYS A 49 -20.34 -12.89 12.60
CA LYS A 49 -21.30 -12.06 11.88
C LYS A 49 -20.71 -11.71 10.52
N ALA A 50 -21.39 -12.08 9.45
CA ALA A 50 -21.03 -11.73 8.09
C ALA A 50 -22.08 -10.78 7.51
N VAL A 51 -21.65 -9.58 7.08
CA VAL A 51 -22.51 -8.56 6.48
C VAL A 51 -22.20 -8.45 4.99
N SER A 52 -23.17 -8.73 4.13
CA SER A 52 -23.00 -8.65 2.68
C SER A 52 -22.45 -7.30 2.25
N ALA A 53 -21.53 -7.31 1.26
CA ALA A 53 -20.97 -6.10 0.68
C ALA A 53 -21.95 -5.38 -0.27
N ASP A 54 -23.12 -5.97 -0.55
CA ASP A 54 -24.15 -5.36 -1.38
C ASP A 54 -24.91 -4.21 -0.68
N LYS A 55 -25.70 -3.45 -1.46
CA LYS A 55 -26.53 -2.35 -0.93
C LYS A 55 -27.59 -2.80 0.07
N ARG A 56 -27.94 -4.10 0.11
CA ARG A 56 -28.97 -4.64 1.00
C ARG A 56 -28.42 -4.98 2.38
N LYS A 57 -27.09 -5.07 2.53
CA LYS A 57 -26.39 -5.34 3.79
C LYS A 57 -26.99 -6.54 4.53
N THR A 58 -27.25 -7.63 3.82
CA THR A 58 -27.82 -8.83 4.42
C THR A 58 -26.86 -9.40 5.47
N GLU A 59 -27.39 -9.68 6.65
CA GLU A 59 -26.62 -10.23 7.76
C GLU A 59 -26.76 -11.75 7.83
N HIS A 60 -25.65 -12.44 8.03
CA HIS A 60 -25.59 -13.87 8.30
C HIS A 60 -24.85 -14.11 9.60
N ILE A 61 -25.43 -14.92 10.47
CA ILE A 61 -24.77 -15.43 11.67
C ILE A 61 -24.30 -16.84 11.36
N LEU A 62 -22.98 -17.05 11.41
CA LEU A 62 -22.33 -18.32 11.09
C LEU A 62 -21.70 -18.87 12.37
N GLN A 63 -21.94 -20.14 12.64
CA GLN A 63 -21.31 -20.85 13.75
C GLN A 63 -20.34 -21.90 13.20
N ALA A 64 -19.13 -21.93 13.75
CA ALA A 64 -18.10 -22.86 13.33
C ALA A 64 -17.29 -23.38 14.53
N LYS A 65 -16.99 -24.69 14.52
CA LYS A 65 -16.16 -25.32 15.55
C LYS A 65 -14.71 -24.81 15.50
N ASN A 66 -14.18 -24.63 14.29
CA ASN A 66 -12.82 -24.14 14.05
C ASN A 66 -12.90 -22.93 13.11
N VAL A 67 -12.08 -21.91 13.36
CA VAL A 67 -12.01 -20.71 12.52
C VAL A 67 -10.57 -20.43 12.13
N VAL A 68 -10.34 -20.20 10.84
CA VAL A 68 -9.04 -19.78 10.29
C VAL A 68 -9.14 -18.33 9.86
N VAL A 69 -8.23 -17.49 10.38
CA VAL A 69 -8.16 -16.06 10.02
C VAL A 69 -7.08 -15.86 8.97
N ALA A 70 -7.49 -15.51 7.75
CA ALA A 70 -6.62 -15.30 6.61
C ALA A 70 -6.92 -13.97 5.88
N THR A 71 -7.03 -12.86 6.63
CA THR A 71 -7.45 -11.53 6.11
C THR A 71 -6.38 -10.75 5.33
N GLY A 72 -5.14 -11.26 5.25
CA GLY A 72 -4.02 -10.55 4.63
C GLY A 72 -3.58 -9.29 5.38
N LEU A 73 -2.79 -8.45 4.70
CA LEU A 73 -2.25 -7.18 5.21
C LEU A 73 -2.82 -5.99 4.40
N ARG A 74 -2.72 -4.79 4.97
CA ARG A 74 -3.09 -3.52 4.31
C ARG A 74 -1.98 -2.49 4.43
N PRO A 75 -1.84 -1.59 3.43
CA PRO A 75 -0.91 -0.48 3.50
C PRO A 75 -1.31 0.49 4.64
N ARG A 76 -0.31 1.10 5.26
CA ARG A 76 -0.46 2.09 6.33
C ARG A 76 0.11 3.39 5.84
N TYR A 77 -0.66 4.43 6.06
CA TYR A 77 -0.20 5.80 5.89
C TYR A 77 0.67 6.20 7.09
N PRO A 78 1.86 6.78 6.88
CA PRO A 78 2.61 7.38 7.96
C PRO A 78 1.81 8.53 8.58
N ASN A 79 2.02 8.75 9.87
CA ASN A 79 1.28 9.73 10.67
C ASN A 79 1.85 11.15 10.44
N ILE A 80 1.68 11.67 9.24
CA ILE A 80 2.13 13.00 8.84
C ILE A 80 0.96 13.82 8.27
N PRO A 81 0.99 15.16 8.43
CA PRO A 81 0.02 16.04 7.80
C PRO A 81 -0.04 15.79 6.29
N GLY A 82 -1.25 15.63 5.77
CA GLY A 82 -1.50 15.40 4.33
C GLY A 82 -1.19 14.00 3.81
N SER A 83 -0.87 13.04 4.69
CA SER A 83 -0.68 11.63 4.30
C SER A 83 -1.85 11.03 3.50
N LYS A 84 -3.08 11.52 3.72
CA LYS A 84 -4.29 11.15 2.97
C LYS A 84 -4.24 11.49 1.47
N TYR A 85 -3.36 12.40 1.05
CA TYR A 85 -3.20 12.77 -0.35
C TYR A 85 -2.28 11.80 -1.11
N GLY A 86 -1.54 10.96 -0.38
CA GLY A 86 -0.72 9.92 -0.97
C GLY A 86 -1.56 8.76 -1.51
N ILE A 87 -1.00 8.07 -2.50
CA ILE A 87 -1.53 6.83 -3.05
C ILE A 87 -0.75 5.65 -2.46
N THR A 88 -1.31 4.44 -2.51
CA THR A 88 -0.61 3.21 -2.10
C THR A 88 -0.32 2.31 -3.30
N SER A 89 0.44 1.23 -3.09
CA SER A 89 0.67 0.20 -4.11
C SER A 89 -0.64 -0.43 -4.61
N ASP A 90 -1.65 -0.53 -3.74
CA ASP A 90 -2.96 -1.08 -4.08
C ASP A 90 -3.73 -0.12 -5.00
N ASP A 91 -3.58 1.19 -4.77
CA ASP A 91 -4.23 2.23 -5.55
C ASP A 91 -3.55 2.44 -6.91
N LEU A 92 -2.22 2.25 -6.99
CA LEU A 92 -1.40 2.53 -8.17
C LEU A 92 -1.97 1.90 -9.46
N PHE A 93 -2.44 0.66 -9.35
CA PHE A 93 -3.00 -0.10 -10.48
C PHE A 93 -4.46 0.21 -10.78
N SER A 94 -5.14 0.89 -9.85
CA SER A 94 -6.57 1.26 -9.97
C SER A 94 -6.78 2.71 -10.40
N LEU A 95 -5.70 3.47 -10.61
CA LEU A 95 -5.79 4.87 -11.00
C LEU A 95 -6.37 5.04 -12.40
N SER A 96 -7.38 5.92 -12.54
CA SER A 96 -7.97 6.26 -13.85
C SER A 96 -7.01 7.02 -14.77
N LYS A 97 -5.98 7.66 -14.21
CA LYS A 97 -4.98 8.45 -14.95
C LYS A 97 -3.58 8.04 -14.51
N PRO A 98 -2.59 8.06 -15.40
CA PRO A 98 -1.21 7.79 -15.03
C PRO A 98 -0.74 8.77 -13.94
N PRO A 99 0.09 8.31 -12.98
CA PRO A 99 0.50 9.14 -11.85
C PRO A 99 1.45 10.29 -12.23
N GLY A 100 2.12 10.22 -13.39
CA GLY A 100 3.08 11.24 -13.82
C GLY A 100 4.38 11.16 -13.03
N LYS A 101 4.94 12.31 -12.64
CA LYS A 101 6.11 12.36 -11.76
C LYS A 101 5.75 11.85 -10.37
N THR A 102 6.48 10.85 -9.89
CA THR A 102 6.08 10.08 -8.70
C THR A 102 7.22 10.01 -7.69
N LEU A 103 6.92 10.36 -6.44
CA LEU A 103 7.81 10.16 -5.30
C LEU A 103 7.39 8.87 -4.57
N VAL A 104 8.25 7.86 -4.58
CA VAL A 104 8.05 6.61 -3.85
C VAL A 104 8.70 6.73 -2.48
N VAL A 105 7.91 6.63 -1.42
CA VAL A 105 8.39 6.73 -0.03
C VAL A 105 8.45 5.34 0.59
N GLY A 106 9.65 4.82 0.74
CA GLY A 106 9.87 3.51 1.34
C GLY A 106 11.08 2.79 0.78
N ALA A 107 11.53 1.78 1.52
CA ALA A 107 12.71 0.98 1.19
C ALA A 107 12.43 -0.53 1.27
N SER A 108 11.16 -0.90 1.16
CA SER A 108 10.68 -2.29 1.08
C SER A 108 10.75 -2.80 -0.36
N TYR A 109 10.63 -4.11 -0.56
CA TYR A 109 10.64 -4.72 -1.89
C TYR A 109 9.50 -4.18 -2.77
N VAL A 110 8.29 -4.01 -2.21
CA VAL A 110 7.15 -3.42 -2.93
C VAL A 110 7.48 -2.00 -3.43
N ALA A 111 8.13 -1.18 -2.60
CA ALA A 111 8.50 0.18 -2.99
C ALA A 111 9.51 0.17 -4.16
N LEU A 112 10.53 -0.69 -4.08
CA LEU A 112 11.54 -0.81 -5.14
C LEU A 112 10.95 -1.35 -6.45
N GLU A 113 10.06 -2.32 -6.38
CA GLU A 113 9.34 -2.88 -7.53
C GLU A 113 8.45 -1.83 -8.19
N CYS A 114 7.66 -1.07 -7.41
CA CYS A 114 6.84 0.01 -7.95
C CYS A 114 7.69 1.12 -8.57
N ALA A 115 8.83 1.46 -7.95
CA ALA A 115 9.74 2.47 -8.49
C ALA A 115 10.35 2.01 -9.83
N GLY A 116 10.83 0.76 -9.90
CA GLY A 116 11.33 0.15 -11.13
C GLY A 116 10.26 0.05 -12.22
N LEU A 117 9.04 -0.35 -11.86
CA LEU A 117 7.92 -0.40 -12.79
C LEU A 117 7.61 0.97 -13.40
N LEU A 118 7.49 2.00 -12.56
CA LEU A 118 7.18 3.36 -13.01
C LEU A 118 8.30 3.93 -13.91
N ALA A 119 9.56 3.70 -13.55
CA ALA A 119 10.70 4.09 -14.38
C ALA A 119 10.72 3.34 -15.71
N GLY A 120 10.43 2.03 -15.70
CA GLY A 120 10.37 1.19 -16.90
C GLY A 120 9.25 1.59 -17.87
N VAL A 121 8.15 2.17 -17.37
CA VAL A 121 7.06 2.74 -18.19
C VAL A 121 7.41 4.15 -18.69
N GLY A 122 8.50 4.76 -18.21
CA GLY A 122 9.00 6.05 -18.66
C GLY A 122 8.59 7.24 -17.77
N PHE A 123 8.08 7.01 -16.57
CA PHE A 123 7.81 8.08 -15.62
C PHE A 123 9.07 8.52 -14.88
N LEU A 124 9.10 9.79 -14.48
CA LEU A 124 10.12 10.31 -13.57
C LEU A 124 9.81 9.84 -12.15
N VAL A 125 10.76 9.13 -11.55
CA VAL A 125 10.60 8.52 -10.23
C VAL A 125 11.71 8.97 -9.30
N ASP A 126 11.31 9.52 -8.17
CA ASP A 126 12.16 9.79 -7.02
C ASP A 126 11.89 8.72 -5.95
N LEU A 127 12.94 8.11 -5.40
CA LEU A 127 12.84 7.08 -4.37
C LEU A 127 13.43 7.59 -3.06
N LEU A 128 12.60 7.73 -2.03
CA LEU A 128 12.99 8.26 -0.74
C LEU A 128 13.15 7.14 0.30
N ILE A 129 14.37 7.05 0.85
CA ILE A 129 14.79 6.02 1.79
C ILE A 129 15.24 6.67 3.10
N ARG A 130 14.56 6.35 4.19
CA ARG A 130 14.90 6.87 5.53
C ARG A 130 16.19 6.28 6.10
N SER A 131 16.41 4.98 5.94
CA SER A 131 17.58 4.30 6.52
C SER A 131 18.24 3.37 5.51
N LYS A 132 18.03 2.05 5.60
CA LYS A 132 18.65 1.06 4.75
C LYS A 132 17.61 0.38 3.85
N PRO A 133 17.82 0.32 2.52
CA PRO A 133 16.97 -0.48 1.65
C PRO A 133 17.05 -1.96 2.04
N LEU A 134 15.89 -2.63 1.98
CA LEU A 134 15.79 -4.08 2.16
C LEU A 134 16.60 -4.59 3.37
N LYS A 135 16.38 -4.00 4.55
CA LYS A 135 17.19 -4.23 5.77
C LYS A 135 17.33 -5.72 6.15
N SER A 136 16.33 -6.54 5.84
CA SER A 136 16.31 -7.97 6.17
C SER A 136 16.98 -8.87 5.11
N PHE A 137 17.47 -8.30 4.00
CA PHE A 137 18.06 -9.05 2.88
C PHE A 137 19.60 -8.95 2.89
N ASP A 138 20.23 -9.81 2.08
CA ASP A 138 21.67 -9.75 1.81
C ASP A 138 22.05 -8.41 1.17
N GLN A 139 23.04 -7.74 1.76
CA GLN A 139 23.35 -6.36 1.44
C GLN A 139 24.20 -6.20 0.19
N ASP A 140 24.94 -7.24 -0.22
CA ASP A 140 25.65 -7.26 -1.49
C ASP A 140 24.66 -7.40 -2.64
N CYS A 141 23.64 -8.25 -2.49
CA CYS A 141 22.54 -8.35 -3.43
C CYS A 141 21.77 -7.03 -3.53
N VAL A 142 21.44 -6.40 -2.39
CA VAL A 142 20.73 -5.12 -2.35
C VAL A 142 21.52 -4.03 -3.06
N ARG A 143 22.85 -3.99 -2.92
CA ARG A 143 23.70 -3.04 -3.63
C ARG A 143 23.59 -3.18 -5.15
N LEU A 144 23.51 -4.40 -5.68
CA LEU A 144 23.31 -4.64 -7.10
C LEU A 144 21.95 -4.13 -7.57
N VAL A 145 20.89 -4.39 -6.79
CA VAL A 145 19.53 -3.91 -7.10
C VAL A 145 19.48 -2.38 -7.10
N MET A 146 20.00 -1.74 -6.05
CA MET A 146 20.01 -0.27 -5.95
C MET A 146 20.81 0.38 -7.08
N LYS A 147 21.96 -0.21 -7.45
CA LYS A 147 22.74 0.25 -8.59
C LYS A 147 21.94 0.17 -9.89
N ASN A 148 21.23 -0.94 -10.12
CA ASN A 148 20.41 -1.09 -11.32
C ASN A 148 19.25 -0.08 -11.37
N LEU A 149 18.58 0.19 -10.25
CA LEU A 149 17.53 1.22 -10.18
C LEU A 149 18.07 2.62 -10.53
N GLN A 150 19.27 2.96 -10.05
CA GLN A 150 19.92 4.22 -10.41
C GLN A 150 20.31 4.28 -11.89
N GLU A 151 20.77 3.17 -12.47
CA GLU A 151 21.06 3.05 -13.91
C GLU A 151 19.79 3.21 -14.77
N GLN A 152 18.62 2.84 -14.25
CA GLN A 152 17.32 3.06 -14.87
C GLN A 152 16.81 4.52 -14.75
N GLY A 153 17.60 5.42 -14.16
CA GLY A 153 17.26 6.83 -14.03
C GLY A 153 16.42 7.20 -12.81
N ILE A 154 16.25 6.27 -11.86
CA ILE A 154 15.56 6.55 -10.60
C ILE A 154 16.49 7.37 -9.70
N ASN A 155 16.03 8.54 -9.27
CA ASN A 155 16.77 9.37 -8.33
C ASN A 155 16.54 8.89 -6.90
N VAL A 156 17.59 8.42 -6.25
CA VAL A 156 17.49 7.84 -4.90
C VAL A 156 17.95 8.85 -3.84
N ILE A 157 17.03 9.22 -2.96
CA ILE A 157 17.25 10.16 -1.86
C ILE A 157 17.39 9.36 -0.57
N TYR A 158 18.59 9.36 0.00
CA TYR A 158 18.90 8.65 1.24
C TYR A 158 18.72 9.54 2.47
N ALA A 159 18.61 8.89 3.64
CA ALA A 159 18.61 9.52 4.96
C ALA A 159 17.59 10.66 5.12
N THR A 160 16.45 10.56 4.43
CA THR A 160 15.41 11.59 4.43
C THR A 160 14.08 10.99 4.89
N GLU A 161 13.29 11.77 5.63
CA GLU A 161 11.94 11.43 6.06
C GLU A 161 10.97 12.52 5.59
N VAL A 162 9.75 12.14 5.27
CA VAL A 162 8.72 13.08 4.82
C VAL A 162 8.07 13.72 6.03
N GLU A 163 8.05 15.05 6.08
CA GLU A 163 7.45 15.81 7.19
C GLU A 163 5.98 16.13 6.95
N SER A 164 5.62 16.54 5.73
CA SER A 164 4.25 16.88 5.34
C SER A 164 4.04 16.67 3.84
N VAL A 165 2.77 16.54 3.45
CA VAL A 165 2.35 16.46 2.05
C VAL A 165 1.27 17.51 1.83
N GLN A 166 1.37 18.28 0.76
CA GLN A 166 0.40 19.31 0.38
C GLN A 166 0.01 19.12 -1.08
N MET A 167 -1.23 19.48 -1.43
CA MET A 167 -1.64 19.56 -2.83
C MET A 167 -1.39 20.98 -3.34
N ASP A 168 -0.66 21.10 -4.45
CA ASP A 168 -0.49 22.39 -5.13
C ASP A 168 -1.87 22.90 -5.59
N GLY A 169 -2.36 23.96 -4.95
CA GLY A 169 -3.62 24.63 -5.32
C GLY A 169 -4.61 24.86 -4.18
N GLU A 170 -4.46 24.19 -3.03
CA GLU A 170 -5.22 24.53 -1.82
C GLU A 170 -4.31 25.30 -0.84
N LYS A 171 -4.39 26.63 -0.88
CA LYS A 171 -3.89 27.45 0.23
C LYS A 171 -4.70 27.07 1.47
N GLU A 172 -4.02 26.67 2.54
CA GLU A 172 -4.63 26.45 3.87
C GLU A 172 -5.53 27.64 4.23
N LYS A 173 -6.74 27.32 4.69
CA LYS A 173 -7.72 28.28 5.20
C LYS A 173 -7.77 28.20 6.73
#